data_AF-A0A1Q5TE07-F1
#
_entry.id   AF-A0A1Q5TE07-F1
#
_cell.length_a   1.000
_cell.length_b   1.000
_cell.length_c   1.000
_cell.angle_alpha   90.00
_cell.angle_beta   90.00
_cell.angle_gamma   90.00
#
_symmetry.space_group_name_H-M   'P 1'
#
loop_
_entity.id
_entity.type
_entity.pdbx_description
1 polymer ?
#
loop_
_entity_poly.entity_id
_entity_poly.type
_entity_poly.pdbx_seq_one_letter_code
_entity_poly.pdbx_strand_id
1 'polypeptide(L)'
;MDNLEWNAGVAETPILDAHITTRPPQGQRMIARKLTGVKPSPAQDLKFINLSHPDDLNRQHEVRTEIRRHVMKDIGQRRRRPRPEETSWRATRTSSEFARQPAPRLQALLIQPMSAVFLPASQALIMVSSIADVININSRSASFWKKDVDAIRLIGPCIHFLLSMPRPPSDFVYMSDLEDLVAREVVRLTCLLLMSKLKESFAFPPSEQESLYARLSEFFAQHVEVLGEKYIELKVWALVTLALLRYHDGKDVYVQEMKREMLAMNKLTPPEFIEIARDIIWIDVLMSPFSENLAADMNPFVSPEGTY
;
A
#
# COMPACT_ATOMS: atom_id res chain seq x y z
N MET A 1 22.36 -40.60 -26.51
CA MET A 1 23.83 -40.63 -26.49
C MET A 1 24.27 -39.23 -26.79
N ASP A 2 24.89 -38.57 -25.79
CA ASP A 2 25.95 -37.56 -25.92
C ASP A 2 25.97 -36.73 -24.63
N ASN A 3 26.89 -37.13 -23.75
CA ASN A 3 27.19 -36.52 -22.46
C ASN A 3 28.09 -35.30 -22.68
N LEU A 4 27.69 -34.14 -22.16
CA LEU A 4 28.60 -33.00 -22.00
C LEU A 4 29.30 -33.09 -20.64
N GLU A 5 30.59 -33.39 -20.68
CA GLU A 5 31.52 -33.31 -19.56
C GLU A 5 31.90 -31.85 -19.28
N TRP A 6 31.70 -31.40 -18.04
CA TRP A 6 32.21 -30.13 -17.53
C TRP A 6 33.51 -30.39 -16.76
N ASN A 7 34.64 -29.96 -17.34
CA ASN A 7 35.96 -30.00 -16.69
C ASN A 7 36.15 -28.81 -15.75
N ALA A 8 36.39 -29.10 -14.47
CA ALA A 8 36.75 -28.13 -13.45
C ALA A 8 38.28 -27.90 -13.46
N GLY A 9 38.69 -26.69 -13.85
CA GLY A 9 40.07 -26.23 -13.75
C GLY A 9 40.36 -25.62 -12.38
N VAL A 10 41.26 -26.27 -11.64
CA VAL A 10 41.82 -25.84 -10.35
C VAL A 10 42.94 -24.83 -10.62
N ALA A 11 42.87 -23.65 -10.01
CA ALA A 11 43.97 -22.67 -10.01
C ALA A 11 44.51 -22.53 -8.57
N GLU A 12 45.70 -23.08 -8.36
CA GLU A 12 46.52 -22.93 -7.16
C GLU A 12 47.15 -21.53 -7.13
N THR A 13 47.23 -20.92 -5.95
CA THR A 13 48.01 -19.70 -5.70
C THR A 13 49.08 -19.94 -4.64
N PRO A 14 50.28 -19.32 -4.75
CA PRO A 14 51.45 -19.71 -3.98
C PRO A 14 51.50 -19.08 -2.59
N ILE A 15 52.00 -19.88 -1.64
CA ILE A 15 52.35 -19.53 -0.27
C ILE A 15 53.65 -18.71 -0.29
N LEU A 16 53.67 -17.56 0.39
CA LEU A 16 54.86 -16.75 0.61
C LEU A 16 55.16 -16.70 2.10
N ASP A 17 56.24 -17.39 2.48
CA ASP A 17 56.84 -17.40 3.80
C ASP A 17 57.45 -16.04 4.16
N ALA A 18 57.10 -15.53 5.34
CA ALA A 18 57.78 -14.40 5.96
C ALA A 18 58.27 -14.81 7.36
N HIS A 19 59.54 -15.19 7.41
CA HIS A 19 60.35 -15.22 8.63
C HIS A 19 60.59 -13.79 9.13
N ILE A 20 60.19 -13.48 10.36
CA ILE A 20 60.78 -12.36 11.12
C ILE A 20 61.08 -12.81 12.55
N THR A 21 62.38 -12.90 12.82
CA THR A 21 63.02 -13.02 14.12
C THR A 21 63.13 -11.63 14.76
N THR A 22 62.84 -11.47 16.05
CA THR A 22 63.70 -10.78 17.05
C THR A 22 62.99 -10.59 18.40
N ARG A 23 63.64 -11.06 19.46
CA ARG A 23 63.35 -10.80 20.88
C ARG A 23 63.86 -9.41 21.27
N PRO A 24 63.15 -8.65 22.12
CA PRO A 24 63.77 -7.65 22.99
C PRO A 24 63.74 -8.05 24.47
N PRO A 25 64.55 -7.39 25.32
CA PRO A 25 64.98 -7.89 26.62
C PRO A 25 64.01 -7.56 27.76
N GLN A 26 64.12 -8.35 28.82
CA GLN A 26 63.46 -8.16 30.11
C GLN A 26 63.87 -6.83 30.77
N GLY A 27 62.86 -6.15 31.33
CA GLY A 27 63.04 -5.32 32.53
C GLY A 27 62.85 -3.82 32.35
N GLN A 28 61.60 -3.35 32.28
CA GLN A 28 61.28 -2.00 32.74
C GLN A 28 59.81 -1.86 33.18
N ARG A 29 59.61 -1.72 34.49
CA ARG A 29 58.35 -1.27 35.11
C ARG A 29 58.13 0.20 34.75
N MET A 30 57.06 0.51 34.04
CA MET A 30 56.62 1.88 33.78
C MET A 30 55.24 2.13 34.39
N ILE A 31 55.15 3.28 35.06
CA ILE A 31 54.06 3.76 35.91
C ILE A 31 52.91 4.28 35.03
N ALA A 32 51.67 3.87 35.32
CA ALA A 32 50.49 4.26 34.56
C ALA A 32 50.15 5.76 34.73
N ARG A 33 50.32 6.54 33.67
CA ARG A 33 49.70 7.88 33.52
C ARG A 33 48.32 7.71 32.89
N LYS A 34 47.27 8.19 33.58
CA LYS A 34 45.92 8.36 33.05
C LYS A 34 45.93 9.43 31.96
N LEU A 35 45.84 9.02 30.70
CA LEU A 35 45.51 9.91 29.58
C LEU A 35 43.99 9.85 29.37
N THR A 36 43.34 10.99 29.60
CA THR A 36 41.94 11.23 29.27
C THR A 36 41.80 11.52 27.77
N GLY A 37 40.81 10.89 27.12
CA GLY A 37 40.16 11.46 25.93
C GLY A 37 40.71 11.06 24.56
N VAL A 38 40.80 9.77 24.26
CA VAL A 38 40.85 9.29 22.86
C VAL A 38 39.56 8.51 22.60
N LYS A 39 38.76 8.92 21.60
CA LYS A 39 37.60 8.13 21.16
C LYS A 39 38.11 6.78 20.66
N PRO A 40 37.60 5.64 21.18
CA PRO A 40 38.07 4.33 20.74
C PRO A 40 37.78 4.16 19.25
N SER A 41 38.82 3.80 18.51
CA SER A 41 38.70 3.39 17.11
C SER A 41 37.80 2.16 17.01
N PRO A 42 36.94 2.02 15.98
CA PRO A 42 36.07 0.86 15.81
C PRO A 42 36.82 -0.48 15.73
N ALA A 43 38.14 -0.45 15.50
CA ALA A 43 39.00 -1.63 15.55
C ALA A 43 39.24 -2.18 16.98
N GLN A 44 38.84 -1.46 18.05
CA GLN A 44 39.05 -1.90 19.44
C GLN A 44 37.89 -2.73 20.03
N ASP A 45 36.81 -2.97 19.28
CA ASP A 45 35.66 -3.74 19.80
C ASP A 45 35.68 -5.22 19.40
N LEU A 46 36.78 -5.70 18.80
CA LEU A 46 36.96 -7.12 18.48
C LEU A 46 37.55 -7.86 19.69
N LYS A 47 36.78 -8.76 20.28
CA LYS A 47 37.24 -9.66 21.35
C LYS A 47 37.43 -11.07 20.81
N PHE A 48 38.66 -11.56 20.84
CA PHE A 48 38.98 -12.95 20.49
C PHE A 48 38.79 -13.85 21.70
N ILE A 49 38.06 -14.95 21.50
CA ILE A 49 37.82 -15.98 22.51
C ILE A 49 38.45 -17.24 21.97
N ASN A 50 39.42 -17.78 22.71
CA ASN A 50 40.03 -19.06 22.37
C ASN A 50 39.20 -20.19 22.95
N LEU A 51 38.70 -21.08 22.09
CA LEU A 51 37.96 -22.27 22.47
C LEU A 51 38.75 -23.49 22.01
N SER A 52 39.15 -24.34 22.96
CA SER A 52 39.91 -25.55 22.67
C SER A 52 39.00 -26.70 22.23
N HIS A 53 37.74 -26.72 22.69
CA HIS A 53 36.72 -27.68 22.27
C HIS A 53 35.34 -26.99 22.14
N PRO A 54 34.48 -27.38 21.18
CA PRO A 54 33.16 -26.78 21.00
C PRO A 54 32.26 -26.87 22.25
N ASP A 55 32.45 -27.90 23.09
CA ASP A 55 31.70 -28.07 24.35
C ASP A 55 32.07 -27.06 25.44
N ASP A 56 33.24 -26.41 25.34
CA ASP A 56 33.69 -25.40 26.31
C ASP A 56 32.74 -24.21 26.33
N LEU A 57 32.05 -23.94 25.22
CA LEU A 57 31.03 -22.90 25.14
C LEU A 57 29.91 -23.17 26.16
N ASN A 58 29.52 -24.42 26.37
CA ASN A 58 28.45 -24.78 27.30
C ASN A 58 28.91 -24.81 28.75
N ARG A 59 30.19 -25.14 29.01
CA ARG A 59 30.77 -25.24 30.35
C ARG A 59 31.15 -23.87 30.93
N GLN A 60 31.55 -22.92 30.08
CA GLN A 60 32.02 -21.60 30.52
C GLN A 60 30.89 -20.55 30.46
N HIS A 61 30.05 -20.54 31.49
CA HIS A 61 28.91 -19.63 31.62
C HIS A 61 29.31 -18.14 31.49
N GLU A 62 30.50 -17.77 31.99
CA GLU A 62 31.02 -16.40 31.92
C GLU A 62 31.28 -15.95 30.48
N VAL A 63 31.91 -16.81 29.67
CA VAL A 63 32.18 -16.55 28.25
C VAL A 63 30.88 -16.36 27.47
N ARG A 64 29.87 -17.22 27.71
CA ARG A 64 28.53 -17.05 27.10
C ARG A 64 27.89 -15.73 27.50
N THR A 65 27.99 -15.35 28.77
CA THR A 65 27.41 -14.11 29.30
C THR A 65 28.08 -12.91 28.64
N GLU A 66 29.39 -12.96 28.45
CA GLU A 66 30.13 -11.89 27.81
C GLU A 66 29.84 -11.77 26.31
N ILE A 67 29.78 -12.89 25.57
CA ILE A 67 29.34 -12.91 24.17
C ILE A 67 27.95 -12.30 24.05
N ARG A 68 27.00 -12.76 24.88
CA ARG A 68 25.64 -12.21 24.90
C ARG A 68 25.64 -10.73 25.19
N ARG A 69 26.40 -10.27 26.19
CA ARG A 69 26.48 -8.85 26.54
C ARG A 69 27.04 -8.01 25.38
N HIS A 70 28.05 -8.50 24.69
CA HIS A 70 28.67 -7.82 23.56
C HIS A 70 27.73 -7.77 22.34
N VAL A 71 27.21 -8.92 21.89
CA VAL A 71 26.28 -9.02 20.74
C VAL A 71 24.97 -8.27 20.99
N MET A 72 24.44 -8.35 22.22
CA MET A 72 23.18 -7.70 22.56
C MET A 72 23.33 -6.22 22.92
N LYS A 73 24.55 -5.68 23.07
CA LYS A 73 24.79 -4.29 23.48
C LYS A 73 24.15 -3.31 22.49
N ASP A 74 24.43 -3.49 21.20
CA ASP A 74 23.94 -2.59 20.15
C ASP A 74 22.45 -2.74 19.90
N ILE A 75 21.93 -3.97 20.01
CA ILE A 75 20.48 -4.24 19.91
C ILE A 75 19.75 -3.60 21.10
N GLY A 76 20.30 -3.72 22.31
CA GLY A 76 19.79 -3.09 23.52
C GLY A 76 19.82 -1.57 23.42
N GLN A 77 20.89 -0.99 22.88
CA GLN A 77 20.98 0.46 22.65
C GLN A 77 20.03 0.94 21.55
N ARG A 78 19.79 0.17 20.49
CA ARG A 78 18.76 0.47 19.48
C ARG A 78 17.35 0.45 20.08
N ARG A 79 17.06 -0.49 20.99
CA ARG A 79 15.77 -0.54 21.73
C ARG A 79 15.61 0.59 22.75
N ARG A 80 16.72 1.12 23.27
CA ARG A 80 16.76 2.24 24.24
C ARG A 80 16.95 3.61 23.60
N ARG A 81 16.83 3.75 22.27
CA ARG A 81 16.80 5.07 21.64
C ARG A 81 15.75 5.91 22.37
N PRO A 82 16.09 7.11 22.86
CA PRO A 82 15.10 8.00 23.42
C PRO A 82 13.99 8.12 22.39
N ARG A 83 12.75 7.86 22.84
CA ARG A 83 11.54 8.09 22.05
C ARG A 83 11.77 9.43 21.36
N PRO A 84 11.87 9.48 20.01
CA PRO A 84 11.98 10.76 19.32
C PRO A 84 10.88 11.60 19.92
N GLU A 85 11.23 12.77 20.48
CA GLU A 85 10.25 13.67 21.05
C GLU A 85 9.13 13.73 20.04
N GLU A 86 8.01 13.16 20.49
CA GLU A 86 6.89 12.82 19.65
C GLU A 86 6.40 14.19 19.24
N THR A 87 6.81 14.64 18.06
CA THR A 87 6.31 15.85 17.41
C THR A 87 4.87 15.51 16.98
N SER A 88 4.02 15.21 17.95
CA SER A 88 2.85 15.98 18.32
C SER A 88 1.94 16.38 17.16
N TRP A 89 1.85 15.57 16.10
CA TRP A 89 0.61 15.51 15.33
C TRP A 89 -0.49 14.77 16.11
N ARG A 90 -0.16 14.13 17.26
CA ARG A 90 -1.16 13.68 18.25
C ARG A 90 -1.86 14.83 18.99
N ALA A 91 -1.36 16.07 18.96
CA ALA A 91 -1.98 17.20 19.65
C ALA A 91 -2.98 18.03 18.80
N THR A 92 -3.16 17.68 17.52
CA THR A 92 -4.29 18.16 16.70
C THR A 92 -5.10 16.98 16.15
N ARG A 93 -5.38 16.01 17.02
CA ARG A 93 -6.66 15.28 16.94
C ARG A 93 -7.72 16.13 17.63
N THR A 94 -7.96 17.31 17.10
CA THR A 94 -9.26 17.95 17.23
C THR A 94 -10.23 17.04 16.48
N SER A 95 -11.02 16.28 17.22
CA SER A 95 -12.16 15.48 16.70
C SER A 95 -13.17 16.31 15.87
N SER A 96 -12.91 17.61 15.71
CA SER A 96 -13.68 18.60 14.98
C SER A 96 -13.15 18.88 13.56
N GLU A 97 -11.91 18.53 13.21
CA GLU A 97 -11.29 18.95 11.93
C GLU A 97 -11.49 17.96 10.78
N PHE A 98 -11.92 16.73 11.10
CA PHE A 98 -12.32 15.70 10.13
C PHE A 98 -13.83 15.62 9.90
N ALA A 99 -14.61 16.52 10.49
CA ALA A 99 -16.04 16.63 10.19
C ALA A 99 -16.28 17.41 8.88
N ARG A 100 -15.45 17.18 7.86
CA ARG A 100 -15.90 17.52 6.50
C ARG A 100 -17.10 16.65 6.23
N GLN A 101 -18.22 17.32 5.91
CA GLN A 101 -19.39 16.59 5.45
C GLN A 101 -18.98 15.80 4.20
N PRO A 102 -19.47 14.56 4.05
CA PRO A 102 -19.29 13.81 2.82
C PRO A 102 -19.73 14.66 1.63
N ALA A 103 -19.12 14.40 0.47
CA ALA A 103 -19.55 15.05 -0.76
C ALA A 103 -21.08 14.89 -0.94
N PRO A 104 -21.80 15.89 -1.50
CA PRO A 104 -23.26 15.91 -1.46
C PRO A 104 -23.93 14.67 -2.05
N ARG A 105 -23.36 14.09 -3.12
CA ARG A 105 -23.90 12.86 -3.72
C ARG A 105 -23.64 11.64 -2.86
N LEU A 106 -22.46 11.53 -2.25
CA LEU A 106 -22.22 10.50 -1.26
C LEU A 106 -23.22 10.62 -0.09
N GLN A 107 -23.47 11.83 0.41
CA GLN A 107 -24.48 12.03 1.46
C GLN A 107 -25.89 11.62 1.00
N ALA A 108 -26.27 11.96 -0.24
CA ALA A 108 -27.55 11.54 -0.82
C ALA A 108 -27.65 10.01 -0.88
N LEU A 109 -26.63 9.32 -1.39
CA LEU A 109 -26.55 7.85 -1.42
C LEU A 109 -26.68 7.24 -0.03
N LEU A 110 -26.06 7.85 0.99
CA LEU A 110 -26.08 7.35 2.37
C LEU A 110 -27.43 7.54 3.08
N ILE A 111 -28.27 8.49 2.63
CA ILE A 111 -29.59 8.78 3.23
C ILE A 111 -30.70 7.94 2.58
N GLN A 112 -30.48 7.40 1.38
CA GLN A 112 -31.48 6.57 0.72
C GLN A 112 -31.91 5.37 1.60
N PRO A 113 -33.17 4.92 1.52
CA PRO A 113 -33.62 3.72 2.22
C PRO A 113 -32.86 2.50 1.70
N MET A 114 -31.92 2.01 2.51
CA MET A 114 -31.06 0.86 2.21
C MET A 114 -31.40 -0.30 3.12
N SER A 115 -31.32 -1.53 2.62
CA SER A 115 -31.43 -2.70 3.49
C SER A 115 -30.25 -2.75 4.46
N ALA A 116 -30.43 -3.48 5.57
CA ALA A 116 -29.35 -3.74 6.53
C ALA A 116 -28.14 -4.42 5.87
N VAL A 117 -28.34 -5.09 4.72
CA VAL A 117 -27.28 -5.79 3.99
C VAL A 117 -26.28 -4.83 3.36
N PHE A 118 -26.71 -3.62 3.00
CA PHE A 118 -25.84 -2.59 2.42
C PHE A 118 -25.06 -1.77 3.48
N LEU A 119 -25.43 -1.85 4.77
CA LEU A 119 -24.79 -1.07 5.85
C LEU A 119 -23.24 -1.19 5.90
N PRO A 120 -22.61 -2.35 5.64
CA PRO A 120 -21.15 -2.42 5.57
C PRO A 120 -20.56 -1.59 4.42
N ALA A 121 -21.26 -1.47 3.29
CA ALA A 121 -20.81 -0.67 2.15
C ALA A 121 -20.92 0.83 2.43
N SER A 122 -21.99 1.29 3.08
CA SER A 122 -22.10 2.70 3.49
C SER A 122 -20.97 3.10 4.44
N GLN A 123 -20.65 2.25 5.42
CA GLN A 123 -19.51 2.45 6.31
C GLN A 123 -18.17 2.47 5.56
N ALA A 124 -17.99 1.57 4.58
CA ALA A 124 -16.79 1.55 3.73
C ALA A 124 -16.62 2.87 2.95
N LEU A 125 -17.69 3.38 2.35
CA LEU A 125 -17.66 4.65 1.60
C LEU A 125 -17.26 5.81 2.50
N ILE A 126 -17.79 5.89 3.73
CA ILE A 126 -17.42 6.93 4.70
C ILE A 126 -15.93 6.85 5.06
N MET A 127 -15.42 5.64 5.33
CA MET A 127 -14.01 5.43 5.65
C MET A 127 -13.09 5.83 4.49
N VAL A 128 -13.42 5.42 3.27
CA VAL A 128 -12.61 5.73 2.08
C VAL A 128 -12.70 7.22 1.74
N SER A 129 -13.87 7.85 1.86
CA SER A 129 -14.03 9.30 1.69
C SER A 129 -13.14 10.08 2.66
N SER A 130 -13.10 9.66 3.93
CA SER A 130 -12.25 10.29 4.96
C SER A 130 -10.76 10.15 4.62
N ILE A 131 -10.33 9.00 4.09
CA ILE A 131 -8.97 8.80 3.59
C ILE A 131 -8.71 9.69 2.39
N ALA A 132 -9.63 9.76 1.43
CA ALA A 132 -9.49 10.60 0.24
C ALA A 132 -9.27 12.07 0.61
N ASP A 133 -10.02 12.61 1.59
CA ASP A 133 -9.80 13.96 2.13
C ASP A 133 -8.38 14.14 2.67
N VAL A 134 -7.88 13.21 3.50
CA VAL A 134 -6.52 13.24 4.04
C VAL A 134 -5.49 13.24 2.90
N ILE A 135 -5.66 12.37 1.91
CA ILE A 135 -4.75 12.28 0.77
C ILE A 135 -4.78 13.58 -0.04
N ASN A 136 -5.96 14.10 -0.40
CA ASN A 136 -6.09 15.31 -1.22
C ASN A 136 -5.46 16.53 -0.55
N ILE A 137 -5.57 16.64 0.78
CA ILE A 137 -4.93 17.72 1.57
C ILE A 137 -3.40 17.58 1.60
N ASN A 138 -2.88 16.36 1.76
CA ASN A 138 -1.45 16.15 2.07
C ASN A 138 -0.58 15.72 0.88
N SER A 139 -1.19 15.26 -0.22
CA SER A 139 -0.52 14.65 -1.38
C SER A 139 0.55 15.53 -2.04
N ARG A 140 0.42 16.85 -1.93
CA ARG A 140 1.39 17.82 -2.47
C ARG A 140 2.75 17.80 -1.74
N SER A 141 2.80 17.24 -0.53
CA SER A 141 4.03 17.13 0.24
C SER A 141 4.76 15.82 -0.07
N ALA A 142 5.94 15.87 -0.69
CA ALA A 142 6.74 14.66 -0.93
C ALA A 142 7.10 13.90 0.36
N SER A 143 7.15 14.60 1.50
CA SER A 143 7.41 13.98 2.81
C SER A 143 6.23 13.15 3.33
N PHE A 144 5.01 13.39 2.84
CA PHE A 144 3.81 12.63 3.20
C PHE A 144 3.93 11.17 2.75
N TRP A 145 4.40 10.96 1.51
CA TRP A 145 4.51 9.63 0.89
C TRP A 145 5.65 8.76 1.45
N LYS A 146 6.57 9.33 2.23
CA LYS A 146 7.74 8.62 2.79
C LYS A 146 7.52 8.05 4.19
N LYS A 147 6.31 8.16 4.74
CA LYS A 147 5.99 7.79 6.13
C LYS A 147 5.27 6.45 6.20
N ASP A 148 5.96 5.35 5.93
CA ASP A 148 5.37 4.00 5.82
C ASP A 148 4.48 3.64 7.03
N VAL A 149 4.94 3.94 8.24
CA VAL A 149 4.18 3.63 9.48
C VAL A 149 2.88 4.43 9.57
N ASP A 150 2.89 5.70 9.17
CA ASP A 150 1.70 6.54 9.19
C ASP A 150 0.75 6.18 8.05
N ALA A 151 1.29 5.78 6.89
CA ALA A 151 0.50 5.24 5.79
C ALA A 151 -0.26 3.98 6.22
N ILE A 152 0.40 3.00 6.86
CA ILE A 152 -0.25 1.79 7.39
C ILE A 152 -1.35 2.15 8.40
N ARG A 153 -1.12 3.16 9.26
CA ARG A 153 -2.14 3.61 10.22
C ARG A 153 -3.33 4.29 9.55
N LEU A 154 -3.10 4.97 8.43
CA LEU A 154 -4.13 5.66 7.66
C LEU A 154 -5.00 4.66 6.88
N ILE A 155 -4.41 3.82 6.04
CA ILE A 155 -5.15 2.96 5.12
C ILE A 155 -5.42 1.55 5.65
N GLY A 156 -4.58 1.05 6.58
CA GLY A 156 -4.65 -0.31 7.10
C GLY A 156 -6.00 -0.69 7.72
N PRO A 157 -6.58 0.14 8.61
CA PRO A 157 -7.90 -0.14 9.18
C PRO A 157 -9.02 -0.24 8.12
N CYS A 158 -8.97 0.61 7.09
CA CYS A 158 -9.94 0.58 6.00
C CYS A 158 -9.77 -0.66 5.13
N ILE A 159 -8.54 -1.01 4.75
CA ILE A 159 -8.26 -2.26 4.03
C ILE A 159 -8.75 -3.47 4.82
N HIS A 160 -8.45 -3.53 6.12
CA HIS A 160 -8.92 -4.62 6.97
C HIS A 160 -10.45 -4.70 6.99
N PHE A 161 -11.14 -3.57 7.18
CA PHE A 161 -12.60 -3.51 7.14
C PHE A 161 -13.17 -4.03 5.80
N LEU A 162 -12.65 -3.54 4.67
CA LEU A 162 -13.06 -3.96 3.33
C LEU A 162 -12.83 -5.46 3.09
N LEU A 163 -11.73 -6.02 3.59
CA LEU A 163 -11.44 -7.44 3.49
C LEU A 163 -12.42 -8.28 4.33
N SER A 164 -12.81 -7.78 5.50
CA SER A 164 -13.77 -8.43 6.42
C SER A 164 -15.24 -8.26 6.05
N MET A 165 -15.59 -7.39 5.09
CA MET A 165 -16.98 -7.23 4.65
C MET A 165 -17.58 -8.57 4.16
N PRO A 166 -18.85 -8.87 4.50
CA PRO A 166 -19.50 -10.11 4.08
C PRO A 166 -19.48 -10.27 2.56
N ARG A 167 -19.10 -11.46 2.09
CA ARG A 167 -19.15 -11.80 0.66
C ARG A 167 -20.58 -12.17 0.26
N PRO A 168 -20.98 -11.96 -1.01
CA PRO A 168 -22.24 -12.52 -1.52
C PRO A 168 -22.26 -14.05 -1.34
N PRO A 169 -23.39 -14.65 -0.89
CA PRO A 169 -23.54 -16.10 -0.90
C PRO A 169 -23.57 -16.64 -2.33
N SER A 170 -23.25 -17.91 -2.56
CA SER A 170 -23.13 -18.46 -3.93
C SER A 170 -24.44 -18.42 -4.73
N ASP A 171 -25.58 -18.38 -4.06
CA ASP A 171 -26.94 -18.41 -4.60
C ASP A 171 -27.67 -17.05 -4.48
N PHE A 172 -26.92 -15.96 -4.27
CA PHE A 172 -27.48 -14.63 -4.04
C PHE A 172 -28.38 -14.09 -5.16
N VAL A 173 -28.26 -14.63 -6.37
CA VAL A 173 -29.06 -14.28 -7.55
C VAL A 173 -30.57 -14.48 -7.32
N TYR A 174 -30.96 -15.36 -6.38
CA TYR A 174 -32.37 -15.63 -6.07
C TYR A 174 -32.88 -14.84 -4.84
N MET A 175 -32.06 -13.99 -4.24
CA MET A 175 -32.42 -13.25 -3.03
C MET A 175 -33.19 -11.96 -3.36
N SER A 176 -34.12 -11.58 -2.48
CA SER A 176 -34.94 -10.37 -2.67
C SER A 176 -34.16 -9.06 -2.59
N ASP A 177 -32.97 -9.09 -1.98
CA ASP A 177 -32.04 -7.97 -1.79
C ASP A 177 -30.84 -8.06 -2.76
N LEU A 178 -31.01 -8.75 -3.90
CA LEU A 178 -29.98 -8.93 -4.92
C LEU A 178 -29.28 -7.62 -5.31
N GLU A 179 -30.02 -6.55 -5.57
CA GLU A 179 -29.46 -5.26 -5.97
C GLU A 179 -28.52 -4.68 -4.88
N ASP A 180 -28.94 -4.72 -3.61
CA ASP A 180 -28.14 -4.26 -2.47
C ASP A 180 -26.88 -5.13 -2.25
N LEU A 181 -26.98 -6.44 -2.50
CA LEU A 181 -25.86 -7.39 -2.44
C LEU A 181 -24.82 -7.10 -3.53
N VAL A 182 -25.26 -6.86 -4.77
CA VAL A 182 -24.40 -6.47 -5.90
C VAL A 182 -23.75 -5.13 -5.61
N ALA A 183 -24.53 -4.12 -5.20
CA ALA A 183 -24.03 -2.79 -4.90
C ALA A 183 -22.96 -2.83 -3.79
N ARG A 184 -23.17 -3.65 -2.75
CA ARG A 184 -22.19 -3.85 -1.67
C ARG A 184 -20.88 -4.45 -2.18
N GLU A 185 -20.94 -5.47 -3.02
CA GLU A 185 -19.74 -6.12 -3.56
C GLU A 185 -18.99 -5.19 -4.53
N VAL A 186 -19.71 -4.38 -5.33
CA VAL A 186 -19.14 -3.32 -6.17
C VAL A 186 -18.39 -2.29 -5.33
N VAL A 187 -19.01 -1.77 -4.26
CA VAL A 187 -18.34 -0.84 -3.32
C VAL A 187 -17.07 -1.48 -2.76
N ARG A 188 -17.19 -2.71 -2.25
CA ARG A 188 -16.07 -3.40 -1.60
C ARG A 188 -14.88 -3.56 -2.54
N LEU A 189 -15.10 -4.07 -3.74
CA LEU A 189 -14.05 -4.33 -4.71
C LEU A 189 -13.45 -3.03 -5.28
N THR A 190 -14.28 -2.03 -5.57
CA THR A 190 -13.82 -0.71 -6.06
C THR A 190 -12.96 0.00 -5.01
N CYS A 191 -13.40 -0.01 -3.75
CA CYS A 191 -12.63 0.54 -2.63
C CYS A 191 -11.31 -0.23 -2.41
N LEU A 192 -11.30 -1.55 -2.53
CA LEU A 192 -10.05 -2.33 -2.44
C LEU A 192 -9.08 -1.99 -3.56
N LEU A 193 -9.57 -1.77 -4.79
CA LEU A 193 -8.74 -1.34 -5.91
C LEU A 193 -8.14 0.04 -5.65
N LEU A 194 -8.93 1.01 -5.17
CA LEU A 194 -8.46 2.33 -4.76
C LEU A 194 -7.39 2.24 -3.66
N MET A 195 -7.61 1.42 -2.62
CA MET A 195 -6.64 1.24 -1.55
C MET A 195 -5.35 0.57 -2.03
N SER A 196 -5.43 -0.37 -2.98
CA SER A 196 -4.25 -0.99 -3.60
C SER A 196 -3.43 0.03 -4.40
N LYS A 197 -4.09 0.94 -5.12
CA LYS A 197 -3.43 2.06 -5.81
C LYS A 197 -2.82 3.09 -4.86
N LEU A 198 -3.47 3.37 -3.74
CA LEU A 198 -2.87 4.19 -2.68
C LEU A 198 -1.65 3.50 -2.06
N LYS A 199 -1.71 2.19 -1.83
CA LYS A 199 -0.57 1.41 -1.33
C LYS A 199 0.66 1.57 -2.24
N GLU A 200 0.46 1.45 -3.55
CA GLU A 200 1.52 1.67 -4.55
C GLU A 200 2.14 3.07 -4.41
N SER A 201 1.29 4.10 -4.21
CA SER A 201 1.75 5.49 -4.02
C SER A 201 2.58 5.70 -2.73
N PHE A 202 2.36 4.87 -1.71
CA PHE A 202 3.18 4.80 -0.49
C PHE A 202 4.36 3.82 -0.59
N ALA A 203 4.73 3.40 -1.80
CA ALA A 203 5.81 2.44 -2.07
C ALA A 203 5.62 1.05 -1.43
N PHE A 204 4.38 0.65 -1.11
CA PHE A 204 4.08 -0.73 -0.75
C PHE A 204 3.92 -1.60 -2.01
N PRO A 205 4.25 -2.90 -1.95
CA PRO A 205 4.08 -3.80 -3.09
C PRO A 205 2.62 -3.85 -3.58
N PRO A 206 2.35 -3.64 -4.89
CA PRO A 206 1.01 -3.67 -5.47
C PRO A 206 0.59 -5.07 -5.97
N SER A 207 1.04 -6.14 -5.30
CA SER A 207 0.90 -7.52 -5.76
C SER A 207 -0.53 -7.98 -6.04
N GLU A 208 -1.51 -7.39 -5.36
CA GLU A 208 -2.92 -7.77 -5.44
C GLU A 208 -3.71 -7.02 -6.52
N GLN A 209 -3.14 -5.97 -7.13
CA GLN A 209 -3.89 -5.06 -7.99
C GLN A 209 -4.48 -5.76 -9.22
N GLU A 210 -3.68 -6.54 -9.95
CA GLU A 210 -4.15 -7.28 -11.13
C GLU A 210 -5.27 -8.26 -10.79
N SER A 211 -5.13 -8.98 -9.67
CA SER A 211 -6.17 -9.92 -9.20
C SER A 211 -7.47 -9.22 -8.79
N LEU A 212 -7.38 -8.06 -8.12
CA LEU A 212 -8.54 -7.27 -7.72
C LEU A 212 -9.23 -6.70 -8.96
N TYR A 213 -8.43 -6.25 -9.92
CA TYR A 213 -8.90 -5.73 -11.19
C TYR A 213 -9.67 -6.80 -11.97
N ALA A 214 -9.08 -7.99 -12.16
CA ALA A 214 -9.72 -9.11 -12.84
C ALA A 214 -11.04 -9.50 -12.17
N ARG A 215 -11.03 -9.61 -10.84
CA ARG A 215 -12.23 -9.94 -10.06
C ARG A 215 -13.33 -8.88 -10.16
N LEU A 216 -12.98 -7.60 -10.10
CA LEU A 216 -13.95 -6.53 -10.24
C LEU A 216 -14.54 -6.50 -11.66
N SER A 217 -13.70 -6.72 -12.66
CA SER A 217 -14.11 -6.76 -14.07
C SER A 217 -15.06 -7.91 -14.36
N GLU A 218 -14.72 -9.11 -13.87
CA GLU A 218 -15.57 -10.30 -13.99
C GLU A 218 -16.91 -10.07 -13.27
N PHE A 219 -16.88 -9.52 -12.05
CA PHE A 219 -18.09 -9.24 -11.30
C PHE A 219 -18.98 -8.19 -11.98
N PHE A 220 -18.39 -7.12 -12.52
CA PHE A 220 -19.12 -6.11 -13.31
C PHE A 220 -19.77 -6.75 -14.54
N ALA A 221 -19.03 -7.51 -15.32
CA ALA A 221 -19.55 -8.13 -16.53
C ALA A 221 -20.77 -9.04 -16.26
N GLN A 222 -20.84 -9.66 -15.08
CA GLN A 222 -21.93 -10.57 -14.70
C GLN A 222 -23.14 -9.86 -14.08
N HIS A 223 -22.94 -8.72 -13.42
CA HIS A 223 -23.95 -8.15 -12.52
C HIS A 223 -24.23 -6.65 -12.70
N VAL A 224 -23.57 -5.96 -13.62
CA VAL A 224 -23.72 -4.50 -13.78
C VAL A 224 -25.15 -4.07 -14.13
N GLU A 225 -25.89 -4.89 -14.90
CA GLU A 225 -27.28 -4.63 -15.29
C GLU A 225 -28.28 -4.81 -14.14
N VAL A 226 -27.85 -5.43 -13.03
CA VAL A 226 -28.66 -5.60 -11.82
C VAL A 226 -28.77 -4.30 -11.02
N LEU A 227 -27.78 -3.40 -11.16
CA LEU A 227 -27.80 -2.10 -10.49
C LEU A 227 -28.78 -1.18 -11.21
N GLY A 228 -29.96 -1.01 -10.62
CA GLY A 228 -31.02 -0.15 -11.15
C GLY A 228 -30.80 1.33 -10.83
N GLU A 229 -31.87 2.11 -10.99
CA GLU A 229 -31.87 3.57 -10.78
C GLU A 229 -31.42 3.95 -9.37
N LYS A 230 -31.67 3.10 -8.37
CA LYS A 230 -31.27 3.31 -6.97
C LYS A 230 -29.75 3.48 -6.84
N TYR A 231 -28.97 2.70 -7.59
CA TYR A 231 -27.51 2.67 -7.51
C TYR A 231 -26.81 3.19 -8.77
N ILE A 232 -27.51 3.94 -9.62
CA ILE A 232 -26.96 4.42 -10.89
C ILE A 232 -25.70 5.27 -10.68
N GLU A 233 -25.70 6.21 -9.72
CA GLU A 233 -24.52 7.05 -9.45
C GLU A 233 -23.34 6.24 -8.90
N LEU A 234 -23.63 5.21 -8.09
CA LEU A 234 -22.62 4.30 -7.58
C LEU A 234 -22.01 3.46 -8.70
N LYS A 235 -22.83 2.99 -9.65
CA LYS A 235 -22.40 2.30 -10.87
C LYS A 235 -21.49 3.20 -11.71
N VAL A 236 -21.89 4.46 -11.93
CA VAL A 236 -21.08 5.47 -12.62
C VAL A 236 -19.74 5.68 -11.92
N TRP A 237 -19.74 5.89 -10.60
CA TRP A 237 -18.52 6.06 -9.81
C TRP A 237 -17.55 4.88 -9.97
N ALA A 238 -18.06 3.65 -9.88
CA ALA A 238 -17.24 2.47 -10.01
C ALA A 238 -16.68 2.28 -11.43
N LEU A 239 -17.48 2.53 -12.47
CA LEU A 239 -17.02 2.49 -13.88
C LEU A 239 -15.92 3.52 -14.16
N VAL A 240 -16.12 4.76 -13.72
CA VAL A 240 -15.11 5.84 -13.87
C VAL A 240 -13.84 5.46 -13.10
N THR A 241 -13.97 4.96 -11.87
CA THR A 241 -12.83 4.54 -11.06
C THR A 241 -12.06 3.40 -11.74
N LEU A 242 -12.74 2.37 -12.23
CA LEU A 242 -12.15 1.28 -13.00
C LEU A 242 -11.37 1.78 -14.22
N ALA A 243 -11.98 2.66 -15.00
CA ALA A 243 -11.39 3.19 -16.23
C ALA A 243 -10.17 4.10 -15.98
N LEU A 244 -10.17 4.86 -14.88
CA LEU A 244 -9.05 5.74 -14.52
C LEU A 244 -7.87 4.98 -13.90
N LEU A 245 -8.14 3.95 -13.09
CA LEU A 245 -7.09 3.20 -12.41
C LEU A 245 -6.46 2.10 -13.29
N ARG A 246 -7.02 1.82 -14.46
CA ARG A 246 -6.43 0.91 -15.44
C ARG A 246 -5.52 1.65 -16.40
N TYR A 247 -4.24 1.30 -16.36
CA TYR A 247 -3.22 2.13 -17.01
C TYR A 247 -3.19 2.01 -18.54
N HIS A 248 -3.45 0.84 -19.17
CA HIS A 248 -3.38 0.75 -20.65
C HIS A 248 -4.30 -0.27 -21.35
N ASP A 249 -4.46 -1.50 -20.85
CA ASP A 249 -5.18 -2.54 -21.61
C ASP A 249 -6.65 -2.65 -21.24
N GLY A 250 -7.59 -2.71 -22.19
CA GLY A 250 -8.99 -3.02 -21.92
C GLY A 250 -9.83 -1.89 -21.32
N LYS A 251 -9.32 -0.65 -21.32
CA LYS A 251 -10.08 0.56 -20.94
C LYS A 251 -11.34 0.74 -21.81
N ASP A 252 -11.27 0.36 -23.08
CA ASP A 252 -12.36 0.53 -24.05
C ASP A 252 -13.67 -0.11 -23.61
N VAL A 253 -13.62 -1.28 -22.96
CA VAL A 253 -14.81 -1.98 -22.48
C VAL A 253 -15.60 -1.10 -21.50
N TYR A 254 -14.90 -0.43 -20.58
CA TYR A 254 -15.53 0.49 -19.63
C TYR A 254 -15.97 1.78 -20.30
N VAL A 255 -15.21 2.29 -21.26
CA VAL A 255 -15.60 3.49 -22.03
C VAL A 255 -16.90 3.24 -22.78
N GLN A 256 -17.07 2.07 -23.40
CA GLN A 256 -18.33 1.71 -24.06
C GLN A 256 -19.49 1.58 -23.06
N GLU A 257 -19.24 0.98 -21.90
CA GLU A 257 -20.26 0.89 -20.85
C GLU A 257 -20.65 2.27 -20.31
N MET A 258 -19.67 3.16 -20.06
CA MET A 258 -19.93 4.54 -19.65
C MET A 258 -20.71 5.32 -20.72
N LYS A 259 -20.42 5.11 -22.02
CA LYS A 259 -21.21 5.69 -23.12
C LYS A 259 -22.66 5.19 -23.08
N ARG A 260 -22.89 3.89 -22.83
CA ARG A 260 -24.23 3.32 -22.68
C ARG A 260 -24.99 3.97 -21.53
N GLU A 261 -24.37 4.06 -20.36
CA GLU A 261 -24.99 4.67 -19.17
C GLU A 261 -25.27 6.17 -19.37
N MET A 262 -24.33 6.89 -19.99
CA MET A 262 -24.49 8.31 -20.30
C MET A 262 -25.68 8.56 -21.25
N LEU A 263 -25.89 7.67 -22.22
CA LEU A 263 -27.09 7.70 -23.09
C LEU A 263 -28.36 7.39 -22.30
N ALA A 264 -28.34 6.39 -21.42
CA ALA A 264 -29.49 6.01 -20.60
C ALA A 264 -29.91 7.13 -19.62
N MET A 265 -28.96 7.86 -19.06
CA MET A 265 -29.20 8.96 -18.13
C MET A 265 -29.72 10.25 -18.80
N ASN A 266 -29.78 10.30 -20.14
CA ASN A 266 -30.25 11.42 -20.96
C ASN A 266 -29.60 12.79 -20.62
N LYS A 267 -28.79 13.31 -21.54
CA LYS A 267 -28.20 14.68 -21.54
C LYS A 267 -26.99 14.91 -20.65
N LEU A 268 -26.27 13.87 -20.24
CA LEU A 268 -24.95 14.05 -19.63
C LEU A 268 -23.87 14.19 -20.71
N THR A 269 -23.06 15.23 -20.60
CA THR A 269 -21.78 15.33 -21.29
C THR A 269 -20.72 14.48 -20.56
N PRO A 270 -19.63 14.04 -21.21
CA PRO A 270 -18.59 13.28 -20.54
C PRO A 270 -18.00 13.94 -19.29
N PRO A 271 -17.74 15.27 -19.26
CA PRO A 271 -17.31 15.94 -18.04
C PRO A 271 -18.34 15.82 -16.91
N GLU A 272 -19.62 16.08 -17.17
CA GLU A 272 -20.69 15.96 -16.17
C GLU A 272 -20.82 14.53 -15.63
N PHE A 273 -20.60 13.53 -16.49
CA PHE A 273 -20.58 12.12 -16.09
C PHE A 273 -19.42 11.81 -15.11
N ILE A 274 -18.24 12.37 -15.36
CA ILE A 274 -17.08 12.24 -14.47
C ILE A 274 -17.30 13.02 -13.16
N GLU A 275 -17.98 14.16 -13.19
CA GLU A 275 -18.31 14.93 -11.98
C GLU A 275 -19.18 14.10 -11.01
N ILE A 276 -20.08 13.23 -11.49
CA ILE A 276 -20.83 12.31 -10.62
C ILE A 276 -19.89 11.45 -9.78
N ALA A 277 -18.87 10.87 -10.41
CA ALA A 277 -17.87 10.07 -9.70
C ALA A 277 -17.05 10.92 -8.73
N ARG A 278 -16.70 12.15 -9.13
CA ARG A 278 -15.96 13.10 -8.30
C ARG A 278 -16.72 13.48 -7.03
N ASP A 279 -18.02 13.67 -7.14
CA ASP A 279 -18.94 14.00 -6.05
C ASP A 279 -19.26 12.83 -5.11
N ILE A 280 -18.71 11.62 -5.36
CA ILE A 280 -18.84 10.47 -4.48
C ILE A 280 -17.55 10.26 -3.69
N ILE A 281 -16.49 9.78 -4.35
CA ILE A 281 -15.16 9.60 -3.76
C ILE A 281 -14.13 9.86 -4.86
N TRP A 282 -13.27 10.85 -4.62
CA TRP A 282 -12.23 11.24 -5.56
C TRP A 282 -10.88 11.43 -4.88
N ILE A 283 -9.84 10.82 -5.45
CA ILE A 283 -8.46 10.97 -4.98
C ILE A 283 -7.68 11.69 -6.07
N ASP A 284 -7.41 12.98 -5.87
CA ASP A 284 -6.88 13.88 -6.91
C ASP A 284 -5.60 13.35 -7.54
N VAL A 285 -4.65 12.91 -6.71
CA VAL A 285 -3.34 12.43 -7.18
C VAL A 285 -3.45 11.16 -8.03
N LEU A 286 -4.50 10.36 -7.86
CA LEU A 286 -4.72 9.12 -8.60
C LEU A 286 -5.57 9.33 -9.85
N MET A 287 -6.57 10.22 -9.79
CA MET A 287 -7.67 10.24 -10.75
C MET A 287 -7.64 11.47 -11.67
N SER A 288 -7.25 12.64 -11.16
CA SER A 288 -7.26 13.91 -11.92
C SER A 288 -6.32 13.92 -13.13
N PRO A 289 -5.11 13.33 -13.10
CA PRO A 289 -4.23 13.31 -14.27
C PRO A 289 -4.80 12.60 -15.50
N PHE A 290 -5.80 11.74 -15.31
CA PHE A 290 -6.35 10.89 -16.38
C PHE A 290 -7.79 11.26 -16.76
N SER A 291 -8.44 12.16 -16.03
CA SER A 291 -9.86 12.47 -16.23
C SER A 291 -10.16 13.17 -17.55
N GLU A 292 -9.27 14.06 -18.01
CA GLU A 292 -9.45 14.76 -19.30
C GLU A 292 -9.33 13.79 -20.48
N ASN A 293 -8.34 12.89 -20.44
CA ASN A 293 -8.19 11.84 -21.45
C ASN A 293 -9.40 10.91 -21.46
N LEU A 294 -9.92 10.54 -20.28
CA LEU A 294 -11.13 9.73 -20.20
C LEU A 294 -12.35 10.46 -20.79
N ALA A 295 -12.53 11.74 -20.50
CA ALA A 295 -13.61 12.54 -21.09
C ALA A 295 -13.50 12.60 -22.61
N ALA A 296 -12.28 12.72 -23.15
CA ALA A 296 -12.01 12.72 -24.57
C ALA A 296 -12.38 11.38 -25.22
N ASP A 297 -12.01 10.25 -24.60
CA ASP A 297 -12.33 8.89 -25.09
C ASP A 297 -13.85 8.62 -25.11
N MET A 298 -14.58 9.27 -24.20
CA MET A 298 -16.04 9.19 -24.08
C MET A 298 -16.79 10.02 -25.12
N ASN A 299 -16.16 10.98 -25.80
CA ASN A 299 -16.84 11.72 -26.85
C ASN A 299 -17.28 10.75 -27.98
N PRO A 300 -18.48 10.92 -28.54
CA PRO A 300 -18.86 10.18 -29.72
C PRO A 300 -17.85 10.51 -30.82
N PHE A 301 -17.32 9.49 -31.50
CA PHE A 301 -16.53 9.70 -32.71
C PHE A 301 -17.44 10.42 -33.71
N VAL A 302 -17.26 11.74 -33.84
CA VAL A 302 -17.78 12.46 -34.99
C VAL A 302 -16.92 11.95 -36.14
N SER A 303 -17.42 10.96 -36.87
CA SER A 303 -16.76 10.50 -38.08
C SER A 303 -16.57 11.73 -38.98
N PRO A 304 -15.33 12.06 -39.41
CA PRO A 304 -15.07 13.26 -40.20
C PRO A 304 -15.75 13.27 -41.57
N GLU A 305 -16.37 12.17 -41.98
CA GLU A 305 -16.97 11.98 -43.30
C GLU A 305 -18.49 11.94 -43.23
N GLY A 306 -19.08 13.11 -43.04
CA GLY A 306 -20.45 13.41 -43.43
C GLY A 306 -20.49 13.93 -44.87
N THR A 307 -20.08 13.10 -45.83
CA THR A 307 -20.48 13.25 -47.25
C THR A 307 -21.50 12.17 -47.54
N TYR A 308 -22.77 12.55 -47.37
CA TYR A 308 -23.91 11.87 -48.01
C TYR A 308 -23.94 12.18 -49.51
#